data_AF-A0A242N5E3-F1
#
_entry.id   AF-A0A242N5E3-F1
#
_cell.length_a   1.000
_cell.length_b   1.000
_cell.length_c   1.000
_cell.angle_alpha   90.00
_cell.angle_beta   90.00
_cell.angle_gamma   90.00
#
_symmetry.space_group_name_H-M   'P 1'
#
loop_
_entity.id
_entity.type
_entity.pdbx_description
1 polymer ?
#
loop_
_entity_poly.entity_id
_entity_poly.type
_entity_poly.pdbx_seq_one_letter_code
_entity_poly.pdbx_strand_id
1 'polypeptide(L)'
;MHIPTTGSIIRGKAAYAVSVPLGPMWYESGNPADVVFRCQIEFDTGSTSRPNHAGKFAAVDTHLLSITTMTREEDVDWRLRLEGMKGILRGAEMKHNELFKNFEFDGEKLCRMVTRGEISFNFANGPELNAAALYPEKTVVVLRGMMEAIFKISARLVGRGAYPRIGNIPEQRWVPNYALLFRAPSETLASLEPFEFDAGRFPWLMSAERQALFMFISNTMFRFVVFHELGHFFHEHGGANSPEHVMDYDEMASASRIGDIDQQAKELLADGYGFQRLLHFVRQHLLTPFPDPVRTLLATHFASSDEDLAIFVSTIVYIYFQMTEAPGDRHREPETWSHPPAPFRLKAILAISLEHGVLNIRPNAAPRVLQASILRSQALITTMLDQHATDEWLGSVSGAMLDAHYERLLEAMPRWCTANLDRWDPPSSAESE
;
A
#
# COMPACT_ATOMS: atom_id res chain seq x y z
N MET A 1 38.87 -66.71 -2.91
CA MET A 1 39.76 -65.62 -3.35
C MET A 1 38.91 -64.36 -3.46
N HIS A 2 39.29 -63.36 -2.64
CA HIS A 2 38.80 -61.99 -2.44
C HIS A 2 37.38 -61.54 -2.81
N ILE A 3 36.65 -61.21 -1.75
CA ILE A 3 35.59 -60.18 -1.68
C ILE A 3 36.25 -58.80 -1.86
N PRO A 4 35.60 -57.85 -2.57
CA PRO A 4 35.79 -56.44 -2.31
C PRO A 4 34.50 -55.75 -1.84
N THR A 5 34.66 -55.09 -0.70
CA THR A 5 33.82 -54.11 -0.02
C THR A 5 34.01 -52.69 -0.57
N THR A 6 33.05 -51.81 -0.23
CA THR A 6 33.13 -50.34 -0.10
C THR A 6 33.29 -49.48 -1.38
N GLY A 7 32.62 -48.35 -1.57
CA GLY A 7 31.77 -47.57 -0.66
C GLY A 7 31.01 -46.47 -1.42
N SER A 8 29.89 -46.06 -0.85
CA SER A 8 29.03 -44.99 -1.34
C SER A 8 29.62 -43.61 -1.05
N ILE A 9 29.82 -42.81 -2.08
CA ILE A 9 30.14 -41.38 -1.97
C ILE A 9 28.82 -40.62 -1.80
N ILE A 10 28.53 -40.20 -0.57
CA ILE A 10 27.50 -39.19 -0.32
C ILE A 10 28.09 -37.84 -0.74
N ARG A 11 27.74 -37.37 -1.94
CA ARG A 11 28.00 -35.99 -2.35
C ARG A 11 26.99 -35.08 -1.67
N GLY A 12 27.35 -34.54 -0.51
CA GLY A 12 26.68 -33.37 0.06
C GLY A 12 26.86 -32.18 -0.88
N LYS A 13 25.77 -31.70 -1.49
CA LYS A 13 25.74 -30.38 -2.13
C LYS A 13 25.65 -29.34 -1.03
N ALA A 14 26.76 -28.66 -0.74
CA ALA A 14 26.72 -27.39 -0.02
C ALA A 14 26.04 -26.36 -0.94
N ALA A 15 24.83 -25.94 -0.59
CA ALA A 15 24.18 -24.78 -1.19
C ALA A 15 24.91 -23.54 -0.67
N TYR A 16 25.74 -22.94 -1.50
CA TYR A 16 26.26 -21.60 -1.23
C TYR A 16 25.11 -20.61 -1.45
N ALA A 17 24.43 -20.23 -0.37
CA ALA A 17 23.57 -19.07 -0.36
C ALA A 17 24.48 -17.84 -0.46
N VAL A 18 24.57 -17.26 -1.65
CA VAL A 18 25.13 -15.91 -1.80
C VAL A 18 24.12 -14.96 -1.18
N SER A 19 24.35 -14.60 0.08
CA SER A 19 23.68 -13.48 0.74
C SER A 19 24.11 -12.21 0.01
N VAL A 20 23.27 -11.73 -0.90
CA VAL A 20 23.33 -10.33 -1.33
C VAL A 20 22.63 -9.55 -0.22
N PRO A 21 23.30 -8.60 0.46
CA PRO A 21 22.64 -7.76 1.44
C PRO A 21 21.63 -6.88 0.70
N LEU A 22 20.39 -7.35 0.59
CA LEU A 22 19.23 -6.54 0.29
C LEU A 22 18.88 -5.74 1.54
N GLY A 23 19.74 -4.80 1.90
CA GLY A 23 19.35 -3.73 2.82
C GLY A 23 18.20 -2.92 2.20
N PRO A 24 17.51 -2.07 2.98
CA PRO A 24 16.68 -1.03 2.38
C PRO A 24 17.51 -0.35 1.28
N MET A 25 16.98 -0.27 0.05
CA MET A 25 17.68 0.22 -1.15
C MET A 25 17.94 1.74 -1.11
N TRP A 26 18.47 2.23 0.01
CA TRP A 26 18.80 3.62 0.28
C TRP A 26 20.08 3.65 1.12
N TYR A 27 21.16 4.20 0.56
CA TYR A 27 22.30 4.67 1.33
C TYR A 27 22.09 6.16 1.60
N GLU A 28 21.96 6.55 2.87
CA GLU A 28 22.05 7.96 3.27
C GLU A 28 23.51 8.28 3.59
N SER A 29 24.11 9.18 2.80
CA SER A 29 25.29 9.92 3.22
C SER A 29 24.83 11.08 4.11
N GLY A 30 24.86 10.91 5.42
CA GLY A 30 24.51 11.99 6.34
C GLY A 30 24.59 11.57 7.80
N ASN A 31 25.60 12.08 8.51
CA ASN A 31 25.87 11.84 9.92
C ASN A 31 24.81 12.55 10.81
N PRO A 32 24.02 11.85 11.65
CA PRO A 32 23.13 12.52 12.60
C PRO A 32 23.85 12.70 13.93
N ALA A 33 24.50 13.85 14.12
CA ALA A 33 24.97 14.28 15.42
C ALA A 33 23.83 15.00 16.18
N ASP A 34 23.49 14.43 17.33
CA ASP A 34 22.75 14.94 18.48
C ASP A 34 22.24 16.39 18.45
N VAL A 35 20.92 16.56 18.54
CA VAL A 35 20.31 17.74 19.15
C VAL A 35 19.23 17.31 20.13
N VAL A 36 19.60 17.25 21.41
CA VAL A 36 18.67 17.05 22.54
C VAL A 36 18.10 18.43 22.92
N PHE A 37 16.83 18.68 22.62
CA PHE A 37 16.10 19.82 23.20
C PHE A 37 15.51 19.39 24.55
N ARG A 38 16.07 19.89 25.66
CA ARG A 38 15.41 19.88 26.97
C ARG A 38 14.59 21.17 27.12
N CYS A 39 13.27 21.05 27.10
CA CYS A 39 12.38 22.12 27.52
C CYS A 39 12.19 22.02 29.05
N GLN A 40 12.59 23.05 29.78
CA GLN A 40 12.41 23.19 31.22
C GLN A 40 11.28 24.19 31.43
N ILE A 41 10.12 23.72 31.89
CA ILE A 41 8.97 24.59 32.19
C ILE A 41 9.10 25.00 33.67
N GLU A 42 9.37 26.28 33.91
CA GLU A 42 9.24 26.90 35.23
C GLU A 42 7.79 27.33 35.44
N PHE A 43 7.19 26.92 36.56
CA PHE A 43 5.91 27.44 37.02
C PHE A 43 6.14 28.62 37.94
N ASP A 44 5.72 29.80 37.49
CA ASP A 44 5.69 31.02 38.27
C ASP A 44 4.53 30.94 39.29
N THR A 45 4.86 30.92 40.58
CA THR A 45 3.87 30.91 41.67
C THR A 45 3.81 32.28 42.34
N GLY A 46 3.07 33.18 41.70
CA GLY A 46 2.71 34.48 42.25
C GLY A 46 1.67 34.36 43.36
N SER A 47 2.11 34.46 44.61
CA SER A 47 1.27 34.64 45.79
C SER A 47 0.71 36.07 45.89
N THR A 48 -0.50 36.26 46.45
CA THR A 48 -0.76 37.20 47.57
C THR A 48 -2.22 37.23 48.05
N SER A 49 -2.43 36.82 49.31
CA SER A 49 -3.35 37.37 50.35
C SER A 49 -4.88 37.28 50.13
N ARG A 50 -5.78 36.89 51.07
CA ARG A 50 -5.91 37.09 52.54
C ARG A 50 -6.84 36.02 53.19
N PRO A 51 -6.91 35.93 54.54
CA PRO A 51 -7.48 34.79 55.27
C PRO A 51 -8.92 35.03 55.79
N ASN A 52 -9.68 33.93 55.94
CA ASN A 52 -10.55 33.62 57.10
C ASN A 52 -11.54 32.51 56.75
N HIS A 53 -11.37 31.32 57.35
CA HIS A 53 -12.41 30.60 58.10
C HIS A 53 -11.89 29.20 58.45
N ALA A 54 -11.71 28.97 59.75
CA ALA A 54 -11.39 27.66 60.31
C ALA A 54 -12.63 26.75 60.22
N GLY A 55 -12.62 25.87 59.21
CA GLY A 55 -13.51 24.70 59.13
C GLY A 55 -12.66 23.45 59.02
N LYS A 56 -12.69 22.59 60.05
CA LYS A 56 -12.11 21.24 59.99
C LYS A 56 -12.91 20.41 58.99
N PHE A 57 -12.51 20.42 57.73
CA PHE A 57 -12.87 19.36 56.79
C PHE A 57 -11.85 18.24 56.94
N ALA A 58 -12.36 17.02 57.17
CA ALA A 58 -11.56 15.82 57.10
C ALA A 58 -10.84 15.80 55.75
N ALA A 59 -9.55 15.51 55.75
CA ALA A 59 -8.77 15.25 54.56
C ALA A 59 -9.43 14.08 53.82
N VAL A 60 -10.23 14.39 52.80
CA VAL A 60 -10.54 13.43 51.76
C VAL A 60 -9.23 13.30 50.99
N ASP A 61 -8.56 12.16 51.16
CA ASP A 61 -7.47 11.73 50.31
C ASP A 61 -7.98 11.74 48.87
N THR A 62 -7.79 12.88 48.23
CA THR A 62 -7.88 13.02 46.79
C THR A 62 -6.61 12.35 46.30
N HIS A 63 -6.66 11.02 46.21
CA HIS A 63 -5.84 10.31 45.25
C HIS A 63 -6.21 10.89 43.88
N LEU A 64 -5.51 11.96 43.52
CA LEU A 64 -5.25 12.33 42.14
C LEU A 64 -4.71 11.06 41.50
N LEU A 65 -5.61 10.27 40.90
CA LEU A 65 -5.26 9.34 39.87
C LEU A 65 -4.49 10.19 38.87
N SER A 66 -3.16 10.08 38.88
CA SER A 66 -2.36 10.63 37.81
C SER A 66 -2.89 9.94 36.57
N ILE A 67 -3.62 10.69 35.75
CA ILE A 67 -4.01 10.23 34.42
C ILE A 67 -2.68 10.11 33.70
N THR A 68 -2.13 8.89 33.70
CA THR A 68 -0.94 8.58 32.93
C THR A 68 -1.36 8.81 31.49
N THR A 69 -0.90 9.92 30.90
CA THR A 69 -1.14 10.20 29.48
C THR A 69 -0.54 9.05 28.69
N MET A 70 -1.40 8.29 28.01
CA MET A 70 -0.97 7.25 27.10
C MET A 70 -0.06 7.87 26.04
N THR A 71 0.97 7.14 25.66
CA THR A 71 1.76 7.48 24.48
C THR A 71 0.90 7.29 23.23
N ARG A 72 1.24 8.01 22.15
CA ARG A 72 0.55 7.85 20.86
C ARG A 72 0.50 6.39 20.38
N GLU A 73 1.56 5.64 20.63
CA GLU A 73 1.63 4.22 20.27
C GLU A 73 0.64 3.37 21.08
N GLU A 74 0.52 3.63 22.39
CA GLU A 74 -0.47 2.98 23.24
C GLU A 74 -1.90 3.34 22.81
N ASP A 75 -2.14 4.59 22.39
CA ASP A 75 -3.43 5.03 21.85
C ASP A 75 -3.79 4.31 20.54
N VAL A 76 -2.83 4.21 19.61
CA VAL A 76 -3.00 3.43 18.37
C VAL A 76 -3.28 1.96 18.70
N ASP A 77 -2.46 1.32 19.55
CA ASP A 77 -2.63 -0.09 19.89
C ASP A 77 -3.99 -0.36 20.55
N TRP A 78 -4.40 0.49 21.51
CA TRP A 78 -5.69 0.40 22.17
C TRP A 78 -6.84 0.51 21.17
N ARG A 79 -6.77 1.46 20.24
CA ARG A 79 -7.77 1.64 19.17
C ARG A 79 -7.87 0.43 18.27
N LEU A 80 -6.75 -0.07 17.77
CA LEU A 80 -6.73 -1.26 16.92
C LEU A 80 -7.39 -2.47 17.63
N ARG A 81 -7.18 -2.61 18.95
CA ARG A 81 -7.83 -3.65 19.74
C ARG A 81 -9.34 -3.46 19.87
N LEU A 82 -9.82 -2.23 19.99
CA LEU A 82 -11.26 -1.95 20.03
C LEU A 82 -11.97 -2.39 18.75
N GLU A 83 -11.31 -2.25 17.60
CA GLU A 83 -11.82 -2.69 16.29
C GLU A 83 -11.62 -4.19 16.02
N GLY A 84 -11.25 -4.96 17.05
CA GLY A 84 -11.09 -6.42 16.94
C GLY A 84 -9.77 -6.88 16.35
N MET A 85 -8.82 -5.97 16.06
CA MET A 85 -7.47 -6.35 15.66
C MET A 85 -6.64 -6.79 16.89
N LYS A 86 -5.49 -7.44 16.67
CA LYS A 86 -4.60 -7.88 17.77
C LYS A 86 -3.67 -6.79 18.31
N GLY A 87 -3.75 -5.57 17.77
CA GLY A 87 -2.88 -4.45 18.09
C GLY A 87 -1.85 -4.15 17.00
N ILE A 88 -0.87 -3.32 17.34
CA ILE A 88 0.26 -2.97 16.47
C ILE A 88 1.09 -4.23 16.19
N LEU A 89 1.51 -4.38 14.93
CA LEU A 89 2.45 -5.40 14.50
C LEU A 89 3.80 -4.76 14.21
N ARG A 90 4.86 -5.15 14.94
CA ARG A 90 6.21 -4.70 14.59
C ARG A 90 6.80 -5.59 13.51
N GLY A 91 7.38 -5.00 12.47
CA GLY A 91 7.93 -5.78 11.36
C GLY A 91 9.05 -6.73 11.78
N ALA A 92 9.80 -6.36 12.82
CA ALA A 92 10.84 -7.21 13.42
C ALA A 92 10.31 -8.45 14.16
N GLU A 93 9.01 -8.48 14.52
CA GLU A 93 8.38 -9.63 15.18
C GLU A 93 7.96 -10.72 14.19
N MET A 94 7.91 -10.40 12.89
CA MET A 94 7.49 -11.29 11.81
C MET A 94 8.63 -12.24 11.38
N LYS A 95 9.01 -13.16 12.26
CA LYS A 95 10.15 -14.09 12.06
C LYS A 95 10.08 -14.93 10.78
N HIS A 96 8.89 -15.21 10.26
CA HIS A 96 8.72 -16.02 9.05
C HIS A 96 8.82 -15.19 7.75
N ASN A 97 8.85 -13.85 7.86
CA ASN A 97 8.97 -12.97 6.72
C ASN A 97 9.63 -11.65 7.13
N GLU A 98 10.96 -11.62 7.07
CA GLU A 98 11.79 -10.47 7.44
C GLU A 98 11.52 -9.22 6.58
N LEU A 99 10.83 -9.37 5.44
CA LEU A 99 10.48 -8.26 4.58
C LEU A 99 9.57 -7.24 5.30
N PHE A 100 8.74 -7.66 6.25
CA PHE A 100 7.87 -6.74 6.98
C PHE A 100 8.64 -5.56 7.58
N LYS A 101 9.85 -5.81 8.12
CA LYS A 101 10.72 -4.74 8.65
C LYS A 101 11.10 -3.71 7.57
N ASN A 102 11.38 -4.16 6.35
CA ASN A 102 11.75 -3.28 5.24
C ASN A 102 10.57 -2.42 4.80
N PHE A 103 9.36 -3.00 4.78
CA PHE A 103 8.14 -2.27 4.41
C PHE A 103 7.63 -1.35 5.51
N GLU A 104 7.86 -1.69 6.79
CA GLU A 104 7.59 -0.80 7.92
C GLU A 104 8.46 0.46 7.81
N PHE A 105 9.76 0.28 7.56
CA PHE A 105 10.68 1.38 7.31
C PHE A 105 10.29 2.22 6.08
N ASP A 106 9.90 1.58 4.97
CA ASP A 106 9.46 2.31 3.76
C ASP A 106 8.18 3.12 4.04
N GLY A 107 7.19 2.55 4.72
CA GLY A 107 5.95 3.22 5.12
C GLY A 107 6.19 4.43 6.02
N GLU A 108 7.02 4.27 7.06
CA GLU A 108 7.43 5.36 7.94
C GLU A 108 8.16 6.48 7.18
N LYS A 109 9.07 6.10 6.28
CA LYS A 109 9.82 7.05 5.46
C LYS A 109 8.90 7.81 4.51
N LEU A 110 7.97 7.13 3.84
CA LEU A 110 6.99 7.76 2.95
C LEU A 110 6.11 8.75 3.70
N CYS A 111 5.50 8.35 4.81
CA CYS A 111 4.63 9.23 5.58
C CYS A 111 5.41 10.46 6.07
N ARG A 112 6.64 10.27 6.57
CA ARG A 112 7.51 11.38 7.00
C ARG A 112 7.89 12.31 5.86
N MET A 113 8.27 11.78 4.70
CA MET A 113 8.69 12.58 3.55
C MET A 113 7.54 13.38 2.96
N VAL A 114 6.36 12.75 2.78
CA VAL A 114 5.19 13.38 2.16
C VAL A 114 4.58 14.41 3.10
N THR A 115 4.41 14.05 4.37
CA THR A 115 3.64 14.86 5.32
C THR A 115 4.51 15.70 6.26
N ARG A 116 5.83 15.73 6.01
CA ARG A 116 6.84 16.39 6.87
C ARG A 116 6.78 15.91 8.32
N GLY A 117 6.44 14.64 8.51
CA GLY A 117 6.31 13.99 9.82
C GLY A 117 4.98 14.21 10.54
N GLU A 118 3.98 14.85 9.90
CA GLU A 118 2.65 15.04 10.49
C GLU A 118 1.91 13.71 10.69
N ILE A 119 2.03 12.81 9.71
CA ILE A 119 1.39 11.49 9.72
C ILE A 119 2.46 10.42 9.95
N SER A 120 2.16 9.45 10.82
CA SER A 120 2.99 8.27 11.03
C SER A 120 2.50 7.06 10.26
N PHE A 121 3.26 5.98 10.31
CA PHE A 121 2.89 4.67 9.76
C PHE A 121 2.96 3.60 10.84
N ASN A 122 2.03 2.64 10.81
CA ASN A 122 2.08 1.42 11.60
C ASN A 122 1.54 0.22 10.81
N PHE A 123 2.04 -0.98 11.09
CA PHE A 123 1.31 -2.19 10.75
C PHE A 123 0.35 -2.59 11.87
N ALA A 124 -0.76 -3.23 11.52
CA ALA A 124 -1.67 -3.86 12.47
C ALA A 124 -1.79 -5.37 12.23
N ASN A 125 -1.94 -6.11 13.32
CA ASN A 125 -2.07 -7.56 13.28
C ASN A 125 -3.54 -7.97 13.08
N GLY A 126 -3.97 -7.99 11.82
CA GLY A 126 -5.26 -8.52 11.38
C GLY A 126 -5.14 -9.26 10.03
N PRO A 127 -5.94 -10.33 9.79
CA PRO A 127 -5.91 -11.10 8.55
C PRO A 127 -6.59 -10.40 7.36
N GLU A 128 -7.26 -9.29 7.57
CA GLU A 128 -8.07 -8.59 6.58
C GLU A 128 -7.18 -7.96 5.49
N LEU A 129 -7.71 -7.89 4.27
CA LEU A 129 -7.10 -7.20 3.14
C LEU A 129 -7.45 -5.72 3.17
N ASN A 130 -7.03 -5.02 4.22
CA ASN A 130 -7.42 -3.62 4.41
C ASN A 130 -6.25 -2.72 4.85
N ALA A 131 -6.47 -1.42 4.76
CA ALA A 131 -5.66 -0.35 5.33
C ALA A 131 -6.61 0.76 5.86
N ALA A 132 -6.09 1.69 6.66
CA ALA A 132 -6.91 2.74 7.23
C ALA A 132 -6.12 4.01 7.57
N ALA A 133 -6.81 5.14 7.50
CA ALA A 133 -6.38 6.43 8.02
C ALA A 133 -6.97 6.68 9.41
N LEU A 134 -6.15 6.60 10.46
CA LEU A 134 -6.55 6.92 11.82
C LEU A 134 -6.34 8.40 12.11
N TYR A 135 -7.42 9.18 12.01
CA TYR A 135 -7.40 10.64 12.13
C TYR A 135 -6.88 11.18 13.46
N PRO A 136 -7.33 10.70 14.63
CA PRO A 136 -6.92 11.28 15.91
C PRO A 136 -5.44 11.04 16.19
N GLU A 137 -4.94 9.86 15.83
CA GLU A 137 -3.54 9.45 16.03
C GLU A 137 -2.63 9.93 14.91
N LYS A 138 -3.23 10.46 13.84
CA LYS A 138 -2.55 10.85 12.61
C LYS A 138 -1.64 9.73 12.11
N THR A 139 -2.19 8.54 11.90
CA THR A 139 -1.42 7.41 11.39
C THR A 139 -2.11 6.70 10.25
N VAL A 140 -1.32 6.33 9.24
CA VAL A 140 -1.68 5.28 8.30
C VAL A 140 -1.47 3.93 8.97
N VAL A 141 -2.42 3.02 8.82
CA VAL A 141 -2.34 1.64 9.28
C VAL A 141 -2.52 0.71 8.09
N VAL A 142 -1.60 -0.24 7.92
CA VAL A 142 -1.77 -1.33 6.95
C VAL A 142 -1.92 -2.63 7.72
N LEU A 143 -2.93 -3.44 7.38
CA LEU A 143 -3.10 -4.74 8.02
C LEU A 143 -2.15 -5.79 7.45
N ARG A 144 -1.76 -6.75 8.29
CA ARG A 144 -0.92 -7.88 7.91
C ARG A 144 -1.47 -8.63 6.69
N GLY A 145 -2.78 -8.88 6.63
CA GLY A 145 -3.43 -9.56 5.50
C GLY A 145 -3.17 -8.88 4.16
N MET A 146 -3.30 -7.54 4.11
CA MET A 146 -2.99 -6.73 2.92
C MET A 146 -1.53 -6.93 2.48
N MET A 147 -0.59 -6.85 3.40
CA MET A 147 0.84 -7.01 3.09
C MET A 147 1.17 -8.44 2.59
N GLU A 148 0.58 -9.46 3.21
CA GLU A 148 0.71 -10.85 2.77
C GLU A 148 0.14 -11.07 1.36
N ALA A 149 -0.99 -10.44 1.03
CA ALA A 149 -1.56 -10.46 -0.31
C ALA A 149 -0.63 -9.80 -1.34
N ILE A 150 -0.06 -8.64 -1.03
CA ILE A 150 0.93 -7.95 -1.89
C ILE A 150 2.13 -8.88 -2.18
N PHE A 151 2.65 -9.58 -1.16
CA PHE A 151 3.73 -10.54 -1.35
C PHE A 151 3.33 -11.73 -2.22
N LYS A 152 2.15 -12.31 -2.00
CA LYS A 152 1.63 -13.41 -2.83
C LYS A 152 1.49 -12.99 -4.30
N ILE A 153 0.89 -11.83 -4.57
CA ILE A 153 0.72 -11.29 -5.93
C ILE A 153 2.08 -11.10 -6.59
N SER A 154 3.00 -10.43 -5.91
CA SER A 154 4.35 -10.15 -6.41
C SER A 154 5.13 -11.44 -6.71
N ALA A 155 5.09 -12.41 -5.80
CA ALA A 155 5.77 -13.69 -5.99
C ALA A 155 5.21 -14.48 -7.18
N ARG A 156 3.91 -14.39 -7.44
CA ARG A 156 3.26 -15.01 -8.61
C ARG A 156 3.67 -14.34 -9.91
N LEU A 157 3.64 -13.00 -9.98
CA LEU A 157 4.08 -12.25 -11.15
C LEU A 157 5.54 -12.56 -11.52
N VAL A 158 6.42 -12.58 -10.54
CA VAL A 158 7.84 -12.86 -10.75
C VAL A 158 8.09 -14.33 -11.09
N GLY A 159 7.47 -15.25 -10.35
CA GLY A 159 7.70 -16.69 -10.51
C GLY A 159 7.13 -17.27 -11.80
N ARG A 160 6.05 -16.69 -12.33
CA ARG A 160 5.46 -17.08 -13.63
C ARG A 160 6.11 -16.37 -14.81
N GLY A 161 7.17 -15.58 -14.60
CA GLY A 161 7.94 -14.98 -15.68
C GLY A 161 7.11 -14.00 -16.53
N ALA A 162 6.06 -13.43 -15.97
CA ALA A 162 5.06 -12.65 -16.68
C ALA A 162 5.63 -11.30 -17.21
N TYR A 163 6.75 -10.86 -16.63
CA TYR A 163 7.57 -9.77 -17.19
C TYR A 163 8.67 -10.31 -18.11
N PRO A 164 8.86 -9.72 -19.32
CA PRO A 164 9.86 -10.15 -20.31
C PRO A 164 11.25 -10.26 -19.70
N ARG A 165 12.05 -11.20 -20.23
CA ARG A 165 13.32 -11.74 -19.69
C ARG A 165 14.15 -10.77 -18.83
N ILE A 166 13.78 -10.67 -17.55
CA ILE A 166 14.65 -10.15 -16.49
C ILE A 166 15.36 -11.36 -15.88
N GLY A 167 16.69 -11.42 -16.03
CA GLY A 167 17.52 -12.54 -15.59
C GLY A 167 17.37 -13.82 -16.44
N ASN A 168 18.01 -14.91 -15.98
CA ASN A 168 18.17 -16.17 -16.71
C ASN A 168 17.10 -17.24 -16.38
N ILE A 169 15.85 -16.82 -16.12
CA ILE A 169 14.76 -17.77 -15.85
C ILE A 169 14.01 -18.06 -17.16
N PRO A 170 13.77 -19.34 -17.51
CA PRO A 170 12.98 -19.70 -18.69
C PRO A 170 11.62 -19.02 -18.68
N GLU A 171 11.18 -18.58 -19.86
CA GLU A 171 9.83 -18.10 -20.06
C GLU A 171 8.84 -19.20 -19.72
N GLN A 172 7.84 -18.90 -18.89
CA GLN A 172 6.83 -19.89 -18.58
C GLN A 172 5.85 -19.99 -19.74
N ARG A 173 5.54 -21.23 -20.12
CA ARG A 173 4.44 -21.50 -21.01
C ARG A 173 3.15 -21.42 -20.21
N TRP A 174 2.25 -20.52 -20.58
CA TRP A 174 0.90 -20.51 -20.04
C TRP A 174 0.20 -21.83 -20.40
N VAL A 175 -0.36 -22.48 -19.37
CA VAL A 175 -1.16 -23.69 -19.50
C VAL A 175 -2.47 -23.44 -18.76
N PRO A 176 -3.60 -23.24 -19.47
CA PRO A 176 -4.85 -22.89 -18.83
C PRO A 176 -5.31 -23.99 -17.87
N ASN A 177 -5.75 -23.59 -16.68
CA ASN A 177 -6.39 -24.48 -15.72
C ASN A 177 -7.91 -24.31 -15.80
N TYR A 178 -8.59 -25.26 -16.45
CA TYR A 178 -10.03 -25.24 -16.64
C TYR A 178 -10.83 -25.16 -15.32
N ALA A 179 -10.27 -25.64 -14.20
CA ALA A 179 -10.93 -25.58 -12.89
C ALA A 179 -10.94 -24.16 -12.28
N LEU A 180 -10.12 -23.24 -12.79
CA LEU A 180 -10.00 -21.87 -12.30
C LEU A 180 -10.74 -20.85 -13.18
N LEU A 181 -11.32 -21.27 -14.31
CA LEU A 181 -11.87 -20.35 -15.31
C LEU A 181 -12.99 -19.44 -14.82
N PHE A 182 -13.81 -19.95 -13.90
CA PHE A 182 -14.96 -19.21 -13.38
C PHE A 182 -14.71 -18.62 -11.99
N ARG A 183 -13.48 -18.75 -11.46
CA ARG A 183 -13.12 -18.17 -10.17
C ARG A 183 -12.69 -16.74 -10.36
N ALA A 184 -13.11 -15.86 -9.46
CA ALA A 184 -12.58 -14.52 -9.44
C ALA A 184 -11.05 -14.55 -9.15
N PRO A 185 -10.28 -13.58 -9.66
CA PRO A 185 -8.85 -13.50 -9.35
C PRO A 185 -8.57 -13.45 -7.83
N SER A 186 -9.38 -12.72 -7.06
CA SER A 186 -9.28 -12.62 -5.60
C SER A 186 -9.56 -13.95 -4.87
N GLU A 187 -10.55 -14.74 -5.32
CA GLU A 187 -10.80 -16.09 -4.80
C GLU A 187 -9.61 -17.02 -5.06
N THR A 188 -9.03 -16.92 -6.25
CA THR A 188 -7.86 -17.70 -6.62
C THR A 188 -6.67 -17.30 -5.73
N LEU A 189 -6.45 -16.00 -5.49
CA LEU A 189 -5.43 -15.51 -4.57
C LEU A 189 -5.62 -16.04 -3.15
N ALA A 190 -6.85 -15.99 -2.63
CA ALA A 190 -7.19 -16.46 -1.30
C ALA A 190 -6.90 -17.96 -1.13
N SER A 191 -7.06 -18.75 -2.20
CA SER A 191 -6.73 -20.18 -2.21
C SER A 191 -5.22 -20.48 -2.29
N LEU A 192 -4.38 -19.46 -2.53
CA LEU A 192 -2.93 -19.67 -2.55
C LEU A 192 -2.37 -19.73 -1.14
N GLU A 193 -1.46 -20.69 -0.97
CA GLU A 193 -0.61 -20.80 0.21
C GLU A 193 0.08 -19.46 0.56
N PRO A 194 0.29 -19.16 1.86
CA PRO A 194 1.08 -18.03 2.33
C PRO A 194 2.42 -17.91 1.60
N PHE A 195 2.85 -16.67 1.33
CA PHE A 195 4.17 -16.41 0.80
C PHE A 195 5.22 -16.60 1.91
N GLU A 196 6.23 -17.41 1.63
CA GLU A 196 7.37 -17.64 2.49
C GLU A 196 8.63 -17.34 1.67
N PHE A 197 9.57 -16.58 2.25
CA PHE A 197 10.81 -16.22 1.58
C PHE A 197 11.79 -17.42 1.59
N ASP A 198 11.46 -18.45 0.80
CA ASP A 198 12.20 -19.71 0.74
C ASP A 198 12.58 -20.05 -0.71
N ALA A 199 13.90 -20.08 -0.97
CA ALA A 199 14.45 -20.41 -2.28
C ALA A 199 14.18 -21.85 -2.74
N GLY A 200 13.91 -22.78 -1.81
CA GLY A 200 13.48 -24.14 -2.14
C GLY A 200 12.09 -24.18 -2.77
N ARG A 201 11.20 -23.26 -2.34
CA ARG A 201 9.83 -23.13 -2.85
C ARG A 201 9.75 -22.18 -4.04
N PHE A 202 10.58 -21.14 -4.07
CA PHE A 202 10.60 -20.11 -5.11
C PHE A 202 11.99 -20.02 -5.74
N PRO A 203 12.27 -20.79 -6.82
CA PRO A 203 13.59 -20.81 -7.45
C PRO A 203 14.07 -19.44 -7.97
N TRP A 204 13.14 -18.52 -8.26
CA TRP A 204 13.47 -17.17 -8.69
C TRP A 204 14.19 -16.35 -7.61
N LEU A 205 14.11 -16.74 -6.34
CA LEU A 205 14.91 -16.18 -5.26
C LEU A 205 16.41 -16.44 -5.44
N MET A 206 16.84 -17.27 -6.39
CA MET A 206 18.26 -17.41 -6.72
C MET A 206 18.77 -16.39 -7.76
N SER A 207 17.89 -15.56 -8.34
CA SER A 207 18.24 -14.49 -9.29
C SER A 207 18.07 -13.14 -8.62
N ALA A 208 19.18 -12.40 -8.51
CA ALA A 208 19.18 -11.05 -7.94
C ALA A 208 18.25 -10.10 -8.71
N GLU A 209 18.19 -10.23 -10.04
CA GLU A 209 17.31 -9.44 -10.90
C GLU A 209 15.83 -9.72 -10.62
N ARG A 210 15.47 -10.97 -10.33
CA ARG A 210 14.10 -11.36 -9.99
C ARG A 210 13.71 -10.99 -8.58
N GLN A 211 14.66 -11.07 -7.63
CA GLN A 211 14.47 -10.49 -6.29
C GLN A 211 14.23 -8.98 -6.37
N ALA A 212 15.02 -8.26 -7.18
CA ALA A 212 14.82 -6.83 -7.42
C ALA A 212 13.46 -6.53 -8.04
N LEU A 213 13.04 -7.31 -9.05
CA LEU A 213 11.70 -7.18 -9.64
C LEU A 213 10.59 -7.44 -8.61
N PHE A 214 10.74 -8.46 -7.77
CA PHE A 214 9.79 -8.76 -6.69
C PHE A 214 9.67 -7.58 -5.74
N MET A 215 10.79 -7.05 -5.26
CA MET A 215 10.82 -5.88 -4.37
C MET A 215 10.21 -4.64 -5.04
N PHE A 216 10.49 -4.45 -6.33
CA PHE A 216 9.95 -3.30 -7.07
C PHE A 216 8.43 -3.37 -7.22
N ILE A 217 7.90 -4.54 -7.59
CA ILE A 217 6.45 -4.75 -7.74
C ILE A 217 5.74 -4.64 -6.38
N SER A 218 6.26 -5.31 -5.35
CA SER A 218 5.68 -5.28 -4.00
C SER A 218 5.71 -3.88 -3.40
N ASN A 219 6.83 -3.16 -3.52
CA ASN A 219 6.92 -1.76 -3.10
C ASN A 219 5.94 -0.87 -3.87
N THR A 220 5.74 -1.10 -5.17
CA THR A 220 4.81 -0.29 -5.98
C THR A 220 3.37 -0.46 -5.47
N MET A 221 2.92 -1.69 -5.20
CA MET A 221 1.59 -1.93 -4.63
C MET A 221 1.47 -1.40 -3.19
N PHE A 222 2.45 -1.65 -2.34
CA PHE A 222 2.43 -1.15 -0.96
C PHE A 222 2.39 0.37 -0.89
N ARG A 223 3.22 1.04 -1.69
CA ARG A 223 3.24 2.51 -1.80
C ARG A 223 1.91 3.04 -2.31
N PHE A 224 1.26 2.37 -3.25
CA PHE A 224 -0.09 2.74 -3.69
C PHE A 224 -1.05 2.78 -2.49
N VAL A 225 -1.08 1.71 -1.68
CA VAL A 225 -1.93 1.63 -0.48
C VAL A 225 -1.60 2.76 0.50
N VAL A 226 -0.32 2.97 0.82
CA VAL A 226 0.07 4.05 1.75
C VAL A 226 -0.30 5.43 1.21
N PHE A 227 -0.07 5.71 -0.08
CA PHE A 227 -0.45 6.99 -0.66
C PHE A 227 -1.97 7.16 -0.74
N HIS A 228 -2.73 6.10 -0.96
CA HIS A 228 -4.19 6.12 -0.91
C HIS A 228 -4.67 6.57 0.49
N GLU A 229 -4.16 5.96 1.56
CA GLU A 229 -4.49 6.37 2.93
C GLU A 229 -4.06 7.82 3.25
N LEU A 230 -2.89 8.23 2.74
CA LEU A 230 -2.48 9.63 2.83
C LEU A 230 -3.43 10.55 2.04
N GLY A 231 -4.02 10.07 0.94
CA GLY A 231 -5.05 10.79 0.19
C GLY A 231 -6.26 11.12 1.03
N HIS A 232 -6.71 10.19 1.89
CA HIS A 232 -7.76 10.49 2.87
C HIS A 232 -7.37 11.66 3.76
N PHE A 233 -6.19 11.61 4.39
CA PHE A 233 -5.72 12.71 5.23
C PHE A 233 -5.55 14.04 4.46
N PHE A 234 -5.05 14.00 3.22
CA PHE A 234 -4.86 15.18 2.38
C PHE A 234 -6.19 15.90 2.12
N HIS A 235 -7.22 15.12 1.84
CA HIS A 235 -8.58 15.58 1.57
C HIS A 235 -9.46 15.66 2.83
N GLU A 236 -8.90 15.41 4.02
CA GLU A 236 -9.58 15.53 5.31
C GLU A 236 -10.89 14.72 5.41
N HIS A 237 -10.96 13.58 4.73
CA HIS A 237 -12.16 12.74 4.58
C HIS A 237 -12.82 12.31 5.91
N GLY A 238 -12.01 12.10 6.97
CA GLY A 238 -12.46 11.69 8.29
C GLY A 238 -12.65 12.84 9.29
N GLY A 239 -12.22 14.06 8.96
CA GLY A 239 -12.43 15.25 9.81
C GLY A 239 -13.82 15.87 9.67
N ALA A 240 -14.51 15.59 8.56
CA ALA A 240 -15.80 16.18 8.22
C ALA A 240 -17.00 15.46 8.83
N ASN A 241 -16.84 14.23 9.31
CA ASN A 241 -17.92 13.41 9.87
C ASN A 241 -17.71 13.21 11.38
N SER A 242 -18.69 13.68 12.18
CA SER A 242 -18.90 13.51 13.63
C SER A 242 -17.77 12.89 14.50
N PRO A 243 -17.41 13.50 15.65
CA PRO A 243 -16.40 12.98 16.60
C PRO A 243 -16.71 11.60 17.22
N GLU A 244 -17.83 10.97 16.85
CA GLU A 244 -18.24 9.63 17.32
C GLU A 244 -17.78 8.49 16.39
N HIS A 245 -17.41 8.76 15.13
CA HIS A 245 -16.87 7.75 14.21
C HIS A 245 -15.41 8.07 13.90
N VAL A 246 -14.55 7.52 14.74
CA VAL A 246 -13.20 8.01 14.96
C VAL A 246 -12.15 7.29 14.09
N MET A 247 -12.58 6.23 13.38
CA MET A 247 -11.84 5.59 12.31
C MET A 247 -12.71 5.61 11.05
N ASP A 248 -12.15 6.08 9.93
CA ASP A 248 -12.64 5.66 8.60
C ASP A 248 -12.15 4.22 8.44
N TYR A 249 -12.88 3.31 9.07
CA TYR A 249 -12.74 1.90 8.78
C TYR A 249 -13.54 1.65 7.51
N ASP A 250 -12.87 1.13 6.49
CA ASP A 250 -13.51 0.43 5.38
C ASP A 250 -14.17 -0.84 5.94
N GLU A 251 -15.27 -0.69 6.67
CA GLU A 251 -16.05 -1.79 7.21
C GLU A 251 -16.71 -2.52 6.04
N MET A 252 -15.98 -3.47 5.44
CA MET A 252 -16.56 -4.45 4.52
C MET A 252 -17.64 -5.34 5.19
N ALA A 253 -17.89 -5.19 6.49
CA ALA A 253 -18.68 -6.12 7.30
C ALA A 253 -19.80 -5.51 8.16
N SER A 254 -19.92 -4.19 8.32
CA SER A 254 -21.05 -3.62 9.09
C SER A 254 -22.22 -3.25 8.17
N ALA A 255 -23.33 -3.95 8.37
CA ALA A 255 -24.54 -3.86 7.58
C ALA A 255 -25.34 -2.55 7.76
N SER A 256 -24.72 -1.47 8.26
CA SER A 256 -25.46 -0.26 8.69
C SER A 256 -25.30 0.97 7.80
N ARG A 257 -24.31 1.00 6.89
CA ARG A 257 -24.17 2.07 5.89
C ARG A 257 -24.22 1.49 4.48
N ILE A 258 -25.43 1.45 3.93
CA ILE A 258 -25.68 1.25 2.50
C ILE A 258 -24.86 2.30 1.73
N GLY A 259 -24.20 1.86 0.65
CA GLY A 259 -23.24 2.57 -0.21
C GLY A 259 -23.53 4.04 -0.50
N ASP A 260 -23.08 4.89 0.42
CA ASP A 260 -23.16 6.32 0.28
C ASP A 260 -22.28 6.80 -0.89
N ILE A 261 -22.88 7.58 -1.77
CA ILE A 261 -22.20 8.21 -2.91
C ILE A 261 -21.00 9.03 -2.44
N ASP A 262 -21.10 9.61 -1.24
CA ASP A 262 -20.05 10.42 -0.65
C ASP A 262 -18.86 9.57 -0.20
N GLN A 263 -19.09 8.39 0.39
CA GLN A 263 -18.00 7.48 0.74
C GLN A 263 -17.28 6.99 -0.52
N GLN A 264 -18.04 6.56 -1.53
CA GLN A 264 -17.47 6.13 -2.79
C GLN A 264 -16.68 7.26 -3.50
N ALA A 265 -17.15 8.52 -3.43
CA ALA A 265 -16.45 9.66 -3.99
C ALA A 265 -15.10 9.92 -3.28
N LYS A 266 -15.06 9.80 -1.95
CA LYS A 266 -13.83 9.89 -1.16
C LYS A 266 -12.81 8.83 -1.58
N GLU A 267 -13.24 7.59 -1.77
CA GLU A 267 -12.38 6.50 -2.25
C GLU A 267 -11.74 6.83 -3.61
N LEU A 268 -12.52 7.37 -4.54
CA LEU A 268 -12.00 7.74 -5.88
C LEU A 268 -11.01 8.90 -5.82
N LEU A 269 -11.19 9.86 -4.91
CA LEU A 269 -10.23 10.94 -4.68
C LEU A 269 -8.94 10.41 -4.08
N ALA A 270 -9.03 9.55 -3.06
CA ALA A 270 -7.87 8.91 -2.43
C ALA A 270 -7.10 8.04 -3.44
N ASP A 271 -7.79 7.32 -4.32
CA ASP A 271 -7.20 6.58 -5.43
C ASP A 271 -6.46 7.47 -6.42
N GLY A 272 -7.09 8.58 -6.83
CA GLY A 272 -6.50 9.55 -7.74
C GLY A 272 -5.21 10.15 -7.16
N TYR A 273 -5.29 10.60 -5.91
CA TYR A 273 -4.12 11.10 -5.16
C TYR A 273 -3.03 10.03 -5.05
N GLY A 274 -3.42 8.82 -4.64
CA GLY A 274 -2.52 7.69 -4.45
C GLY A 274 -1.75 7.33 -5.71
N PHE A 275 -2.47 7.27 -6.83
CA PHE A 275 -1.91 6.95 -8.14
C PHE A 275 -0.94 8.03 -8.65
N GLN A 276 -1.33 9.31 -8.58
CA GLN A 276 -0.48 10.42 -9.03
C GLN A 276 0.81 10.52 -8.22
N ARG A 277 0.73 10.38 -6.89
CA ARG A 277 1.91 10.40 -6.01
C ARG A 277 2.81 9.20 -6.27
N LEU A 278 2.24 8.01 -6.48
CA LEU A 278 3.00 6.82 -6.83
C LEU A 278 3.80 7.00 -8.12
N LEU A 279 3.16 7.51 -9.19
CA LEU A 279 3.84 7.76 -10.46
C LEU A 279 5.04 8.71 -10.30
N HIS A 280 4.83 9.83 -9.61
CA HIS A 280 5.89 10.79 -9.35
C HIS A 280 7.04 10.16 -8.55
N PHE A 281 6.71 9.43 -7.48
CA PHE A 281 7.67 8.77 -6.62
C PHE A 281 8.49 7.73 -7.38
N VAL A 282 7.84 6.85 -8.15
CA VAL A 282 8.54 5.81 -8.93
C VAL A 282 9.42 6.45 -10.01
N ARG A 283 8.95 7.51 -10.66
CA ARG A 283 9.75 8.27 -11.63
C ARG A 283 11.02 8.82 -11.00
N GLN A 284 10.92 9.50 -9.87
CA GLN A 284 12.07 10.01 -9.14
C GLN A 284 13.00 8.86 -8.70
N HIS A 285 12.44 7.79 -8.13
CA HIS A 285 13.21 6.63 -7.67
C HIS A 285 13.94 5.88 -8.79
N LEU A 286 13.44 5.89 -10.03
CA LEU A 286 14.11 5.25 -11.16
C LEU A 286 15.01 6.19 -11.97
N LEU A 287 14.70 7.50 -12.06
CA LEU A 287 15.39 8.42 -12.99
C LEU A 287 16.38 9.42 -12.37
N THR A 288 16.34 9.72 -11.06
CA THR A 288 17.44 10.40 -10.35
C THR A 288 18.82 9.77 -10.65
N PRO A 289 19.85 10.55 -11.03
CA PRO A 289 21.17 10.03 -11.30
C PRO A 289 21.81 9.40 -10.05
N PHE A 290 21.85 8.08 -9.99
CA PHE A 290 22.58 7.34 -8.96
C PHE A 290 23.10 6.03 -9.56
N PRO A 291 24.40 5.70 -9.40
CA PRO A 291 24.99 4.50 -9.98
C PRO A 291 24.55 3.25 -9.22
N ASP A 292 23.32 2.80 -9.47
CA ASP A 292 22.76 1.55 -8.98
C ASP A 292 22.42 0.62 -10.18
N PRO A 293 23.10 -0.53 -10.31
CA PRO A 293 22.82 -1.51 -11.36
C PRO A 293 21.38 -2.04 -11.35
N VAL A 294 20.78 -2.22 -10.16
CA VAL A 294 19.41 -2.73 -10.02
C VAL A 294 18.42 -1.70 -10.53
N ARG A 295 18.56 -0.45 -10.10
CA ARG A 295 17.79 0.66 -10.62
C ARG A 295 17.93 0.83 -12.13
N THR A 296 19.15 0.74 -12.66
CA THR A 296 19.42 0.86 -14.10
C THR A 296 18.70 -0.24 -14.88
N LEU A 297 18.74 -1.48 -14.38
CA LEU A 297 17.99 -2.60 -14.94
C LEU A 297 16.49 -2.31 -14.95
N LEU A 298 15.90 -1.95 -13.80
CA LEU A 298 14.47 -1.66 -13.69
C LEU A 298 14.05 -0.47 -14.58
N ALA A 299 14.83 0.60 -14.61
CA ALA A 299 14.55 1.77 -15.44
C ALA A 299 14.58 1.42 -16.94
N THR A 300 15.54 0.61 -17.38
CA THR A 300 15.61 0.16 -18.78
C THR A 300 14.37 -0.65 -19.18
N HIS A 301 13.85 -1.49 -18.28
CA HIS A 301 12.69 -2.34 -18.57
C HIS A 301 11.33 -1.63 -18.42
N PHE A 302 11.21 -0.69 -17.47
CA PHE A 302 9.91 -0.16 -17.05
C PHE A 302 9.78 1.36 -17.15
N ALA A 303 10.88 2.10 -17.33
CA ALA A 303 10.87 3.56 -17.35
C ALA A 303 11.78 4.12 -18.46
N SER A 304 11.83 3.44 -19.60
CA SER A 304 12.51 3.95 -20.82
C SER A 304 11.87 5.24 -21.34
N SER A 305 10.59 5.45 -21.02
CA SER A 305 9.85 6.68 -21.28
C SER A 305 8.82 6.92 -20.16
N ASP A 306 8.30 8.15 -20.04
CA ASP A 306 7.18 8.44 -19.13
C ASP A 306 5.93 7.60 -19.51
N GLU A 307 5.72 7.30 -20.80
CA GLU A 307 4.66 6.40 -21.27
C GLU A 307 4.87 4.98 -20.74
N ASP A 308 6.07 4.40 -20.84
CA ASP A 308 6.37 3.05 -20.34
C ASP A 308 6.18 2.95 -18.82
N LEU A 309 6.61 3.98 -18.09
CA LEU A 309 6.46 4.06 -16.64
C LEU A 309 4.98 4.11 -16.25
N ALA A 310 4.20 4.98 -16.89
CA ALA A 310 2.77 5.06 -16.63
C ALA A 310 2.08 3.73 -16.98
N ILE A 311 2.49 3.07 -18.06
CA ILE A 311 1.96 1.77 -18.41
C ILE A 311 2.23 0.76 -17.28
N PHE A 312 3.48 0.67 -16.81
CA PHE A 312 3.88 -0.25 -15.74
C PHE A 312 3.11 0.01 -14.43
N VAL A 313 3.09 1.26 -13.95
CA VAL A 313 2.44 1.60 -12.68
C VAL A 313 0.94 1.34 -12.76
N SER A 314 0.28 1.74 -13.85
CA SER A 314 -1.15 1.46 -14.07
C SER A 314 -1.42 -0.05 -14.11
N THR A 315 -0.54 -0.84 -14.72
CA THR A 315 -0.66 -2.29 -14.76
C THR A 315 -0.57 -2.92 -13.38
N ILE A 316 0.36 -2.46 -12.53
CA ILE A 316 0.49 -2.96 -11.16
C ILE A 316 -0.74 -2.59 -10.30
N VAL A 317 -1.21 -1.35 -10.39
CA VAL A 317 -2.40 -0.89 -9.66
C VAL A 317 -3.66 -1.61 -10.13
N TYR A 318 -3.79 -1.88 -11.43
CA TYR A 318 -4.87 -2.70 -11.98
C TYR A 318 -4.86 -4.11 -11.40
N ILE A 319 -3.71 -4.77 -11.40
CA ILE A 319 -3.57 -6.12 -10.82
C ILE A 319 -3.93 -6.08 -9.34
N TYR A 320 -3.43 -5.09 -8.59
CA TYR A 320 -3.76 -4.92 -7.18
C TYR A 320 -5.27 -4.93 -6.95
N PHE A 321 -6.02 -4.03 -7.62
CA PHE A 321 -7.47 -3.96 -7.44
C PHE A 321 -8.20 -5.26 -7.81
N GLN A 322 -7.85 -5.88 -8.93
CA GLN A 322 -8.48 -7.14 -9.34
C GLN A 322 -8.25 -8.27 -8.33
N MET A 323 -7.12 -8.24 -7.64
CA MET A 323 -6.69 -9.28 -6.73
C MET A 323 -7.18 -9.07 -5.29
N THR A 324 -7.50 -7.83 -4.91
CA THR A 324 -7.97 -7.47 -3.56
C THR A 324 -9.47 -7.18 -3.50
N GLU A 325 -10.16 -7.12 -4.63
CA GLU A 325 -11.61 -6.91 -4.67
C GLU A 325 -12.37 -8.02 -3.95
N ALA A 326 -13.35 -7.63 -3.13
CA ALA A 326 -14.14 -8.59 -2.39
C ALA A 326 -15.08 -9.40 -3.30
N PRO A 327 -15.27 -10.70 -3.01
CA PRO A 327 -16.17 -11.54 -3.77
C PRO A 327 -17.61 -10.99 -3.76
N GLY A 328 -18.19 -10.81 -4.94
CA GLY A 328 -19.62 -10.52 -5.11
C GLY A 328 -20.00 -9.03 -5.23
N ASP A 329 -19.08 -8.09 -4.99
CA ASP A 329 -19.41 -6.65 -5.09
C ASP A 329 -19.81 -6.24 -6.52
N ARG A 330 -19.17 -6.84 -7.53
CA ARG A 330 -19.48 -6.62 -8.96
C ARG A 330 -20.92 -6.93 -9.36
N HIS A 331 -21.65 -7.70 -8.56
CA HIS A 331 -23.01 -8.15 -8.89
C HIS A 331 -24.09 -7.42 -8.06
N ARG A 332 -23.70 -6.47 -7.21
CA ARG A 332 -24.61 -5.66 -6.40
C ARG A 332 -24.97 -4.36 -7.12
N GLU A 333 -26.09 -3.76 -6.70
CA GLU A 333 -26.48 -2.43 -7.15
C GLU A 333 -25.44 -1.38 -6.70
N PRO A 334 -25.05 -0.41 -7.55
CA PRO A 334 -24.02 0.58 -7.24
C PRO A 334 -24.22 1.35 -5.93
N GLU A 335 -25.47 1.59 -5.57
CA GLU A 335 -25.90 2.27 -4.35
C GLU A 335 -25.64 1.45 -3.08
N THR A 336 -25.28 0.18 -3.21
CA THR A 336 -25.01 -0.71 -2.06
C THR A 336 -23.53 -0.99 -1.86
N TRP A 337 -22.67 -0.49 -2.75
CA TRP A 337 -21.23 -0.67 -2.65
C TRP A 337 -20.65 0.16 -1.52
N SER A 338 -19.92 -0.48 -0.60
CA SER A 338 -19.09 0.24 0.37
C SER A 338 -17.92 0.94 -0.30
N HIS A 339 -17.33 0.29 -1.34
CA HIS A 339 -16.30 0.84 -2.21
C HIS A 339 -16.65 0.54 -3.67
N PRO A 340 -16.34 1.44 -4.61
CA PRO A 340 -16.55 1.13 -6.03
C PRO A 340 -15.75 -0.13 -6.42
N PRO A 341 -16.29 -1.00 -7.30
CA PRO A 341 -15.60 -2.20 -7.72
C PRO A 341 -14.32 -1.86 -8.50
N ALA A 342 -13.40 -2.81 -8.61
CA ALA A 342 -12.08 -2.61 -9.19
C ALA A 342 -12.12 -1.94 -10.58
N PRO A 343 -12.97 -2.38 -11.54
CA PRO A 343 -13.11 -1.72 -12.84
C PRO A 343 -13.50 -0.24 -12.75
N PHE A 344 -14.30 0.12 -11.74
CA PHE A 344 -14.81 1.47 -11.56
C PHE A 344 -13.74 2.41 -11.00
N ARG A 345 -13.03 1.97 -9.95
CA ARG A 345 -11.87 2.68 -9.38
C ARG A 345 -10.81 2.95 -10.45
N LEU A 346 -10.55 1.95 -11.29
CA LEU A 346 -9.64 2.09 -12.41
C LEU A 346 -10.13 3.10 -13.44
N LYS A 347 -11.40 3.03 -13.89
CA LYS A 347 -11.98 4.03 -14.80
C LYS A 347 -11.79 5.45 -14.25
N ALA A 348 -12.02 5.66 -12.96
CA ALA A 348 -11.83 6.95 -12.30
C ALA A 348 -10.37 7.42 -12.28
N ILE A 349 -9.42 6.58 -11.84
CA ILE A 349 -7.99 6.89 -11.87
C ILE A 349 -7.54 7.32 -13.27
N LEU A 350 -8.04 6.64 -14.28
CA LEU A 350 -7.71 6.90 -15.68
C LEU A 350 -8.33 8.20 -16.18
N ALA A 351 -9.56 8.53 -15.76
CA ALA A 351 -10.19 9.80 -16.06
C ALA A 351 -9.43 10.97 -15.40
N ILE A 352 -9.12 10.87 -14.11
CA ILE A 352 -8.32 11.84 -13.35
C ILE A 352 -6.94 12.04 -14.01
N SER A 353 -6.33 10.95 -14.44
CA SER A 353 -5.06 10.95 -15.19
C SER A 353 -5.16 11.70 -16.52
N LEU A 354 -6.27 11.56 -17.24
CA LEU A 354 -6.50 12.27 -18.50
C LEU A 354 -6.76 13.77 -18.29
N GLU A 355 -7.49 14.12 -17.23
CA GLU A 355 -7.88 15.49 -16.91
C GLU A 355 -6.72 16.33 -16.40
N HIS A 356 -5.96 15.81 -15.43
CA HIS A 356 -4.85 16.52 -14.81
C HIS A 356 -3.50 16.27 -15.49
N GLY A 357 -3.46 15.34 -16.45
CA GLY A 357 -2.24 14.84 -17.06
C GLY A 357 -1.54 13.79 -16.19
N VAL A 358 -0.71 12.98 -16.85
CA VAL A 358 0.15 11.98 -16.22
C VAL A 358 1.58 12.26 -16.62
N LEU A 359 2.43 12.65 -15.66
CA LEU A 359 3.84 12.96 -15.95
C LEU A 359 3.94 13.97 -17.11
N ASN A 360 4.79 13.71 -18.11
CA ASN A 360 4.86 14.49 -19.35
C ASN A 360 4.16 13.80 -20.54
N ILE A 361 3.16 12.95 -20.28
CA ILE A 361 2.44 12.23 -21.33
C ILE A 361 1.50 13.20 -22.04
N ARG A 362 1.65 13.28 -23.36
CA ARG A 362 0.79 14.12 -24.19
C ARG A 362 -0.65 13.60 -24.17
N PRO A 363 -1.67 14.46 -24.18
CA PRO A 363 -3.08 14.04 -24.14
C PRO A 363 -3.45 13.03 -25.24
N ASN A 364 -2.85 13.13 -26.43
CA ASN A 364 -3.09 12.21 -27.54
C ASN A 364 -2.42 10.83 -27.39
N ALA A 365 -1.46 10.67 -26.48
CA ALA A 365 -0.81 9.41 -26.17
C ALA A 365 -1.52 8.64 -25.05
N ALA A 366 -2.27 9.35 -24.19
CA ALA A 366 -2.91 8.76 -23.02
C ALA A 366 -3.91 7.61 -23.33
N PRO A 367 -4.72 7.64 -24.40
CA PRO A 367 -5.54 6.49 -24.78
C PRO A 367 -4.73 5.22 -25.08
N ARG A 368 -3.53 5.37 -25.67
CA ARG A 368 -2.64 4.22 -25.94
C ARG A 368 -2.03 3.66 -24.67
N VAL A 369 -1.59 4.54 -23.76
CA VAL A 369 -1.07 4.15 -22.44
C VAL A 369 -2.12 3.34 -21.69
N LEU A 370 -3.34 3.87 -21.63
CA LEU A 370 -4.49 3.19 -21.05
C LEU A 370 -4.72 1.80 -21.67
N GLN A 371 -4.86 1.74 -22.99
CA GLN A 371 -5.09 0.47 -23.69
C GLN A 371 -3.96 -0.55 -23.42
N ALA A 372 -2.71 -0.09 -23.45
CA ALA A 372 -1.56 -0.95 -23.17
C ALA A 372 -1.55 -1.46 -21.73
N SER A 373 -1.87 -0.61 -20.75
CA SER A 373 -1.97 -1.02 -19.34
C SER A 373 -3.00 -2.10 -19.13
N ILE A 374 -4.19 -1.95 -19.71
CA ILE A 374 -5.28 -2.94 -19.62
C ILE A 374 -4.83 -4.28 -20.19
N LEU A 375 -4.37 -4.27 -21.45
CA LEU A 375 -3.98 -5.50 -22.16
C LEU A 375 -2.85 -6.22 -21.44
N ARG A 376 -1.85 -5.48 -20.95
CA ARG A 376 -0.75 -6.05 -20.16
C ARG A 376 -1.27 -6.64 -18.85
N SER A 377 -2.14 -5.94 -18.14
CA SER A 377 -2.69 -6.42 -16.86
C SER A 377 -3.45 -7.71 -17.02
N GLN A 378 -4.33 -7.79 -18.02
CA GLN A 378 -5.08 -9.01 -18.33
C GLN A 378 -4.15 -10.17 -18.69
N ALA A 379 -3.16 -9.94 -19.57
CA ALA A 379 -2.18 -10.96 -19.93
C ALA A 379 -1.38 -11.45 -18.71
N LEU A 380 -1.00 -10.55 -17.80
CA LEU A 380 -0.30 -10.89 -16.57
C LEU A 380 -1.19 -11.69 -15.61
N ILE A 381 -2.46 -11.31 -15.41
CA ILE A 381 -3.43 -12.04 -14.58
C ILE A 381 -3.64 -13.46 -15.14
N THR A 382 -3.91 -13.56 -16.44
CA THR A 382 -4.04 -14.82 -17.18
C THR A 382 -2.85 -15.74 -16.95
N THR A 383 -1.64 -15.20 -17.07
CA THR A 383 -0.40 -15.97 -16.93
C THR A 383 -0.11 -16.32 -15.47
N MET A 384 -0.36 -15.41 -14.53
CA MET A 384 0.01 -15.63 -13.13
C MET A 384 -0.96 -16.58 -12.40
N LEU A 385 -2.23 -16.61 -12.82
CA LEU A 385 -3.29 -17.42 -12.23
C LEU A 385 -3.67 -18.64 -13.08
N ASP A 386 -3.07 -18.83 -14.25
CA ASP A 386 -3.46 -19.86 -15.22
C ASP A 386 -4.96 -19.80 -15.61
N GLN A 387 -5.52 -18.59 -15.65
CA GLN A 387 -6.92 -18.30 -16.00
C GLN A 387 -7.01 -17.71 -17.41
N HIS A 388 -8.19 -17.76 -18.06
CA HIS A 388 -8.43 -16.99 -19.28
C HIS A 388 -8.59 -15.50 -18.97
N ALA A 389 -8.13 -14.63 -19.87
CA ALA A 389 -8.40 -13.21 -19.80
C ALA A 389 -9.91 -12.98 -19.86
N THR A 390 -10.42 -12.06 -19.06
CA THR A 390 -11.78 -11.55 -19.19
C THR A 390 -11.70 -10.22 -19.93
N ASP A 391 -11.97 -10.26 -21.24
CA ASP A 391 -11.83 -9.08 -22.10
C ASP A 391 -12.93 -8.01 -21.83
N GLU A 392 -13.94 -8.33 -21.02
CA GLU A 392 -15.13 -7.50 -20.80
C GLU A 392 -15.11 -6.70 -19.48
N TRP A 393 -13.94 -6.42 -18.91
CA TRP A 393 -13.88 -5.69 -17.63
C TRP A 393 -14.49 -4.27 -17.72
N LEU A 394 -14.27 -3.52 -18.82
CA LEU A 394 -14.97 -2.25 -19.05
C LEU A 394 -16.47 -2.46 -19.31
N GLY A 395 -16.82 -3.56 -19.98
CA GLY A 395 -18.21 -3.95 -20.19
C GLY A 395 -18.96 -4.10 -18.86
N SER A 396 -18.30 -4.61 -17.82
CA SER A 396 -18.89 -4.73 -16.48
C SER A 396 -19.14 -3.39 -15.75
N VAL A 397 -18.58 -2.28 -16.23
CA VAL A 397 -18.82 -0.92 -15.72
C VAL A 397 -19.36 0.03 -16.78
N SER A 398 -20.04 -0.53 -17.78
CA SER A 398 -20.71 0.22 -18.85
C SER A 398 -22.22 0.02 -18.77
N GLY A 399 -22.99 1.06 -19.13
CA GLY A 399 -24.45 0.99 -19.20
C GLY A 399 -25.11 2.11 -18.40
N ALA A 400 -26.35 2.45 -18.77
CA ALA A 400 -27.03 3.65 -18.32
C ALA A 400 -27.08 3.82 -16.78
N MET A 401 -27.26 2.73 -16.04
CA MET A 401 -27.25 2.75 -14.57
C MET A 401 -25.87 3.11 -14.00
N LEU A 402 -24.81 2.50 -14.52
CA LEU A 402 -23.43 2.69 -14.06
C LEU A 402 -22.88 4.05 -14.50
N ASP A 403 -23.29 4.52 -15.68
CA ASP A 403 -22.97 5.86 -16.16
C ASP A 403 -23.66 6.92 -15.29
N ALA A 404 -24.95 6.76 -14.98
CA ALA A 404 -25.65 7.66 -14.06
C ALA A 404 -25.06 7.65 -12.64
N HIS A 405 -24.62 6.48 -12.15
CA HIS A 405 -23.90 6.40 -10.87
C HIS A 405 -22.56 7.12 -10.90
N TYR A 406 -21.80 6.98 -12.00
CA TYR A 406 -20.55 7.71 -12.19
C TYR A 406 -20.76 9.22 -12.24
N GLU A 407 -21.80 9.71 -12.91
CA GLU A 407 -22.17 11.13 -12.91
C GLU A 407 -22.44 11.64 -11.48
N ARG A 408 -23.20 10.89 -10.68
CA ARG A 408 -23.46 11.23 -9.27
C ARG A 408 -22.18 11.29 -8.43
N LEU A 409 -21.21 10.41 -8.69
CA LEU A 409 -19.90 10.46 -8.03
C LEU A 409 -19.12 11.70 -8.43
N LEU A 410 -19.08 12.04 -9.73
CA LEU A 410 -18.41 13.25 -10.21
C LEU A 410 -19.04 14.52 -9.63
N GLU A 411 -20.36 14.56 -9.44
CA GLU A 411 -21.05 15.65 -8.75
C GLU A 411 -20.70 15.72 -7.26
N ALA A 412 -20.46 14.56 -6.63
CA ALA A 412 -20.12 14.47 -5.21
C ALA A 412 -18.67 14.86 -4.91
N MET A 413 -17.71 14.47 -5.76
CA MET A 413 -16.26 14.63 -5.54
C MET A 413 -15.83 16.06 -5.15
N PRO A 414 -16.30 17.16 -5.79
CA PRO A 414 -15.91 18.52 -5.42
C PRO A 414 -16.19 18.89 -3.97
N ARG A 415 -17.15 18.23 -3.29
CA ARG A 415 -17.45 18.45 -1.87
C ARG A 415 -16.37 17.90 -0.93
N TRP A 416 -15.59 16.95 -1.42
CA TRP A 416 -14.58 16.22 -0.66
C TRP A 416 -13.15 16.58 -1.09
N CYS A 417 -12.98 17.33 -2.19
CA CYS A 417 -11.71 17.93 -2.52
C CYS A 417 -11.39 19.12 -1.59
N THR A 418 -10.34 19.01 -0.80
CA THR A 418 -9.77 20.16 -0.10
C THR A 418 -9.06 21.10 -1.07
N ALA A 419 -9.21 22.42 -0.88
CA ALA A 419 -8.47 23.44 -1.65
C ALA A 419 -6.98 23.54 -1.28
N ASN A 420 -6.48 22.64 -0.43
CA ASN A 420 -5.17 22.69 0.21
C ASN A 420 -4.07 22.14 -0.72
N LEU A 421 -4.02 22.65 -1.96
CA LEU A 421 -3.09 22.21 -3.01
C LEU A 421 -1.63 22.20 -2.51
N ASP A 422 -1.26 23.17 -1.66
CA ASP A 422 0.11 23.34 -1.18
C ASP A 422 0.48 22.49 0.05
N ARG A 423 -0.47 21.77 0.68
CA ARG A 423 -0.26 21.15 2.01
C ARG A 423 0.95 20.23 2.03
N TRP A 424 1.08 19.39 1.00
CA TRP A 424 2.16 18.41 0.84
C TRP A 424 2.74 18.42 -0.57
N ASP A 425 2.77 19.58 -1.20
CA ASP A 425 3.51 19.71 -2.45
C ASP A 425 4.97 19.30 -2.21
N PRO A 426 5.54 18.49 -3.13
CA PRO A 426 6.94 18.17 -3.03
C PRO A 426 7.69 19.51 -3.04
N PRO A 427 8.66 19.73 -2.13
CA PRO A 427 9.42 20.96 -2.13
C PRO A 427 9.91 21.18 -3.56
N SER A 428 9.64 22.37 -4.11
CA SER A 428 10.08 22.69 -5.45
C SER A 428 11.56 22.32 -5.54
N SER A 429 11.98 21.66 -6.62
CA SER A 429 13.35 21.16 -6.80
C SER A 429 14.42 22.27 -6.79
N ALA A 430 14.05 23.51 -6.47
CA ALA A 430 14.89 24.67 -6.31
C ALA A 430 15.43 24.86 -4.87
N GLU A 431 14.93 24.14 -3.86
CA GLU A 431 15.35 24.34 -2.45
C GLU A 431 16.28 23.25 -1.88
N SER A 432 16.78 22.33 -2.71
CA SER A 432 17.71 21.28 -2.28
C SER A 432 19.08 21.37 -2.98
N GLU A 433 19.63 22.58 -3.09
CA GLU A 433 21.07 22.80 -3.36
C GLU A 433 21.87 22.97 -2.07
#